data_AF-A0A963FXQ1-F1
#
_entry.id   AF-A0A963FXQ1-F1
#
_cell.length_a   1.000
_cell.length_b   1.000
_cell.length_c   1.000
_cell.angle_alpha   90.00
_cell.angle_beta   90.00
_cell.angle_gamma   90.00
#
_symmetry.space_group_name_H-M   'P 1'
#
loop_
_entity.id
_entity.type
_entity.pdbx_description
1 polymer ?
#
loop_
_entity_poly.entity_id
_entity_poly.type
_entity_poly.pdbx_seq_one_letter_code
_entity_poly.pdbx_strand_id
1 'polypeptide(L)'
;TAAVERAFQRLAAFEQSPERMAKSAMKALFTFTLLEKRRMPRAEIDDYFTQVAIFRDVSQRFFGKEPAAVAALVIGELLKAGVLAEQDGDIVARGS
;
A
#
# COMPACT_ATOMS: atom_id res chain seq x y z
N THR A 1 -22.08 -13.98 26.89
CA THR A 1 -20.70 -13.65 26.48
C THR A 1 -20.66 -13.02 25.09
N ALA A 2 -21.51 -12.02 24.82
CA ALA A 2 -21.63 -11.41 23.48
C ALA A 2 -20.44 -10.52 23.06
N ALA A 3 -19.67 -9.99 24.02
CA ALA A 3 -18.50 -9.15 23.72
C ALA A 3 -17.32 -9.96 23.17
N VAL A 4 -17.14 -11.19 23.67
CA VAL A 4 -16.06 -12.10 23.27
C VAL A 4 -16.33 -12.69 21.89
N GLU A 5 -17.56 -13.11 21.60
CA GLU A 5 -17.95 -13.57 20.26
C GLU A 5 -17.79 -12.48 19.18
N ARG A 6 -18.13 -11.23 19.50
CA ARG A 6 -17.91 -10.11 18.57
C ARG A 6 -16.43 -9.83 18.32
N ALA A 7 -15.58 -9.99 19.34
CA ALA A 7 -14.14 -9.86 19.17
C ALA A 7 -13.58 -10.97 18.27
N PHE A 8 -14.02 -12.21 18.44
CA PHE A 8 -13.65 -13.33 17.57
C PHE A 8 -14.19 -13.21 16.15
N GLN A 9 -15.41 -12.70 15.96
CA GLN A 9 -15.96 -12.45 14.61
C GLN A 9 -15.23 -11.33 13.88
N ARG A 10 -14.81 -10.26 14.58
CA ARG A 10 -13.94 -9.24 14.00
C ARG A 10 -12.60 -9.84 13.62
N LEU A 11 -11.99 -10.64 14.50
CA LEU A 11 -10.73 -11.32 14.23
C LEU A 11 -10.85 -12.26 13.02
N ALA A 12 -11.91 -13.06 12.94
CA ALA A 12 -12.18 -13.95 11.81
C ALA A 12 -12.42 -13.19 10.50
N ALA A 13 -13.13 -12.05 10.54
CA ALA A 13 -13.29 -11.19 9.37
C ALA A 13 -11.97 -10.54 8.92
N PHE A 14 -11.08 -10.22 9.87
CA PHE A 14 -9.71 -9.78 9.58
C PHE A 14 -8.87 -10.92 8.95
N GLU A 15 -9.01 -12.14 9.47
CA GLU A 15 -8.35 -13.36 8.94
C GLU A 15 -8.88 -13.76 7.55
N GLN A 16 -10.12 -13.39 7.22
CA GLN A 16 -10.73 -13.72 5.94
C GLN A 16 -10.25 -12.84 4.77
N SER A 17 -9.50 -11.76 5.01
CA SER A 17 -8.87 -10.99 3.92
C SER A 17 -7.58 -10.24 4.31
N PRO A 18 -6.54 -10.95 4.78
CA PRO A 18 -5.28 -10.34 5.22
C PRO A 18 -4.60 -9.56 4.10
N GLU A 19 -4.68 -10.06 2.87
CA GLU A 19 -4.17 -9.38 1.67
C GLU A 19 -4.89 -8.05 1.40
N ARG A 20 -6.22 -7.98 1.59
CA ARG A 20 -6.97 -6.73 1.40
C ARG A 20 -6.58 -5.69 2.44
N MET A 21 -6.40 -6.11 3.69
CA MET A 21 -5.92 -5.24 4.76
C MET A 21 -4.51 -4.74 4.46
N ALA A 22 -3.59 -5.65 4.12
CA ALA A 22 -2.22 -5.31 3.75
C ALA A 22 -2.21 -4.31 2.58
N LYS A 23 -3.04 -4.52 1.57
CA LYS A 23 -3.15 -3.60 0.43
C LYS A 23 -3.62 -2.21 0.83
N SER A 24 -4.63 -2.11 1.69
CA SER A 24 -5.09 -0.82 2.21
C SER A 24 -3.99 -0.11 3.01
N ALA A 25 -3.24 -0.86 3.83
CA ALA A 25 -2.12 -0.31 4.60
C ALA A 25 -0.98 0.17 3.70
N MET A 26 -0.58 -0.64 2.70
CA MET A 26 0.45 -0.27 1.72
C MET A 26 0.09 1.02 0.97
N LYS A 27 -1.18 1.15 0.56
CA LYS A 27 -1.69 2.37 -0.07
C LYS A 27 -1.58 3.58 0.85
N ALA A 28 -2.02 3.46 2.11
CA ALA A 28 -1.93 4.56 3.07
C ALA A 28 -0.47 4.97 3.32
N LEU A 29 0.43 4.01 3.60
CA LEU A 29 1.84 4.26 3.85
C LEU A 29 2.53 4.95 2.66
N PHE A 30 2.23 4.51 1.44
CA PHE A 30 2.83 5.12 0.26
C PHE A 30 2.29 6.53 -0.01
N THR A 31 0.99 6.77 0.21
CA THR A 31 0.42 8.13 0.16
C THR A 31 1.11 9.05 1.19
N PHE A 32 1.30 8.60 2.43
CA PHE A 32 2.03 9.37 3.44
C PHE A 32 3.49 9.64 3.05
N THR A 33 4.17 8.64 2.49
CA THR A 33 5.52 8.80 1.94
C THR A 33 5.57 9.96 0.94
N LEU A 34 4.58 10.05 0.04
CA LEU A 34 4.51 11.12 -0.95
C LEU A 34 4.05 12.46 -0.39
N LEU A 35 3.26 12.48 0.68
CA LEU A 35 2.97 13.73 1.39
C LEU A 35 4.22 14.32 2.04
N GLU A 36 5.11 13.46 2.57
CA GLU A 36 6.40 13.86 3.13
C GLU A 36 7.40 14.28 2.05
N LYS A 37 7.63 13.42 1.06
CA LYS A 37 8.62 13.65 -0.02
C LYS A 37 8.14 14.64 -1.09
N ARG A 38 6.84 14.98 -1.10
CA ARG A 38 6.12 15.79 -2.10
C ARG A 38 6.02 15.18 -3.50
N ARG A 39 7.05 14.46 -3.94
CA ARG A 39 7.13 13.80 -5.25
C ARG A 39 8.14 12.66 -5.21
N MET A 40 8.03 11.72 -6.14
CA MET A 40 9.02 10.65 -6.36
C MET A 40 9.05 10.27 -7.84
N PRO A 41 10.22 10.15 -8.48
CA PRO A 41 10.32 9.69 -9.85
C PRO A 41 9.66 8.33 -10.04
N ARG A 42 8.82 8.15 -11.07
CA ARG A 42 8.12 6.88 -11.31
C ARG A 42 9.09 5.70 -11.46
N ALA A 43 10.25 5.95 -12.05
CA ALA A 43 11.30 4.96 -12.25
C ALA A 43 11.97 4.48 -10.94
N GLU A 44 11.92 5.27 -9.86
CA GLU A 44 12.55 4.94 -8.57
C GLU A 44 11.62 4.19 -7.61
N ILE A 45 10.31 4.14 -7.90
CA ILE A 45 9.32 3.56 -6.97
C ILE A 45 9.55 2.06 -6.75
N ASP A 46 9.92 1.34 -7.80
CA ASP A 46 10.15 -0.11 -7.74
C ASP A 46 11.33 -0.43 -6.80
N ASP A 47 12.41 0.37 -6.92
CA ASP A 47 13.58 0.30 -6.04
C ASP A 47 13.23 0.72 -4.61
N TYR A 48 12.41 1.75 -4.44
CA TYR A 48 11.96 2.21 -3.13
C TYR A 48 11.19 1.12 -2.37
N PHE A 49 10.27 0.40 -3.04
CA PHE A 49 9.55 -0.73 -2.44
C PHE A 49 10.47 -1.89 -2.04
N THR A 50 11.60 -2.04 -2.75
CA THR A 50 12.60 -3.08 -2.48
C THR A 50 13.50 -2.70 -1.29
N GLN A 51 13.90 -1.43 -1.20
CA GLN A 51 14.84 -0.94 -0.19
C GLN A 51 14.20 -0.75 1.18
N VAL A 52 12.95 -0.29 1.23
CA VAL A 52 12.27 -0.03 2.50
C VAL A 52 11.67 -1.32 3.06
N ALA A 53 12.15 -1.72 4.23
CA ALA A 53 11.83 -3.02 4.83
C ALA A 53 10.34 -3.33 4.93
N ILE A 54 9.52 -2.37 5.36
CA ILE A 54 8.08 -2.62 5.51
C ILE A 54 7.40 -2.96 4.18
N PHE A 55 7.77 -2.30 3.07
CA PHE A 55 7.19 -2.56 1.76
C PHE A 55 7.64 -3.94 1.23
N ARG A 56 8.92 -4.27 1.38
CA ARG A 56 9.46 -5.58 1.01
C ARG A 56 8.81 -6.72 1.80
N ASP A 57 8.83 -6.62 3.13
CA ASP A 57 8.39 -7.71 4.01
C ASP A 57 6.89 -7.96 3.89
N VAL A 58 6.09 -6.90 3.72
CA VAL A 58 4.64 -7.02 3.48
C VAL A 58 4.35 -7.64 2.11
N SER A 59 5.11 -7.26 1.07
CA SER A 59 4.99 -7.83 -0.27
C SER A 59 5.21 -9.34 -0.27
N GLN A 60 6.24 -9.80 0.43
CA GLN A 60 6.55 -11.22 0.56
C GLN A 60 5.51 -11.94 1.42
N ARG A 61 5.18 -11.40 2.60
CA ARG A 61 4.37 -12.10 3.61
C ARG A 61 2.88 -12.16 3.31
N PHE A 62 2.33 -11.13 2.66
CA PHE A 62 0.88 -11.02 2.44
C PHE A 62 0.46 -11.14 0.98
N PHE A 63 1.37 -10.92 0.03
CA PHE A 63 1.07 -11.02 -1.40
C PHE A 63 1.80 -12.16 -2.10
N GLY A 64 2.90 -12.68 -1.51
CA GLY A 64 3.75 -13.68 -2.15
C GLY A 64 4.33 -13.21 -3.48
N LYS A 65 4.62 -11.91 -3.60
CA LYS A 65 5.08 -11.25 -4.84
C LYS A 65 6.35 -10.45 -4.58
N GLU A 66 7.10 -10.23 -5.66
CA GLU A 66 8.22 -9.28 -5.67
C GLU A 66 7.73 -7.87 -5.30
N PRO A 67 8.51 -7.07 -4.54
CA PRO A 67 8.10 -5.75 -4.10
C PRO A 67 7.72 -4.82 -5.26
N ALA A 68 8.42 -4.88 -6.39
CA ALA A 68 8.11 -4.10 -7.59
C ALA A 68 6.73 -4.45 -8.18
N ALA A 69 6.32 -5.73 -8.15
CA ALA A 69 4.99 -6.13 -8.62
C ALA A 69 3.88 -5.59 -7.69
N VAL A 70 4.13 -5.55 -6.38
CA VAL A 70 3.21 -4.94 -5.41
C VAL A 70 3.19 -3.43 -5.56
N ALA A 71 4.33 -2.79 -5.85
CA ALA A 71 4.41 -1.37 -6.17
C ALA A 71 3.50 -1.03 -7.35
N ALA A 72 3.65 -1.72 -8.48
CA ALA A 72 2.81 -1.49 -9.66
C ALA A 72 1.31 -1.60 -9.34
N LEU A 73 0.91 -2.58 -8.53
CA LEU A 73 -0.48 -2.77 -8.10
C LEU A 73 -0.97 -1.62 -7.20
N VAL A 74 -0.18 -1.24 -6.19
CA VAL A 74 -0.51 -0.16 -5.24
C VAL A 74 -0.60 1.19 -5.95
N ILE A 75 0.39 1.52 -6.78
CA ILE A 75 0.42 2.77 -7.55
C ILE A 75 -0.74 2.82 -8.54
N GLY A 76 -0.99 1.73 -9.28
CA GLY A 76 -2.10 1.66 -10.24
C GLY A 76 -3.46 1.88 -9.59
N GLU A 77 -3.71 1.30 -8.42
CA GLU A 77 -4.95 1.52 -7.67
C GLU A 77 -5.09 2.97 -7.19
N LEU A 78 -4.00 3.58 -6.71
CA LEU A 78 -4.02 4.95 -6.20
C LEU A 78 -4.17 6.00 -7.30
N LEU A 79 -3.54 5.78 -8.46
CA LEU A 79 -3.74 6.60 -9.66
C LEU A 79 -5.18 6.52 -10.15
N LYS A 80 -5.73 5.30 -10.24
CA LYS A 80 -7.13 5.08 -10.65
C LYS A 80 -8.13 5.74 -9.68
N ALA A 81 -7.81 5.75 -8.38
CA ALA A 81 -8.61 6.41 -7.36
C ALA A 81 -8.44 7.94 -7.32
N GLY A 82 -7.51 8.51 -8.09
CA GLY A 82 -7.21 9.94 -8.09
C GLY A 82 -6.48 10.43 -6.84
N VAL A 83 -6.01 9.53 -5.98
CA VAL A 83 -5.22 9.88 -4.78
C VAL A 83 -3.81 10.31 -5.18
N LEU A 84 -3.27 9.68 -6.22
CA LEU A 84 -2.00 10.08 -6.83
C LEU A 84 -2.25 10.68 -8.21
N ALA A 85 -1.25 11.40 -8.70
CA ALA A 85 -1.15 11.84 -10.08
C ALA A 85 0.27 11.63 -10.59
N GLU A 86 0.39 11.50 -11.90
CA GLU A 86 1.67 11.56 -12.60
C GLU A 86 1.87 12.98 -13.15
N GLN A 87 3.04 13.57 -12.88
CA GLN A 87 3.41 14.92 -13.29
C GLN A 87 4.90 14.93 -13.66
N ASP A 88 5.22 15.30 -14.90
CA ASP A 88 6.61 15.43 -15.37
C ASP A 88 7.49 14.18 -15.15
N GLY A 89 6.89 12.98 -15.18
CA GLY A 89 7.58 11.70 -14.92
C GLY A 89 7.67 11.31 -13.43
N ASP A 90 7.17 12.15 -12.54
CA ASP A 90 7.09 11.91 -11.11
C ASP A 90 5.67 11.48 -10.70
N ILE A 91 5.58 10.72 -9.61
CA ILE A 91 4.34 10.46 -8.89
C ILE A 91 4.21 11.45 -7.73
N VAL A 92 3.06 12.09 -7.64
CA VAL A 92 2.73 13.07 -6.61
C VAL A 92 1.42 12.69 -5.91
N ALA A 93 1.29 13.07 -4.63
CA ALA A 93 0.01 12.99 -3.93
C ALA A 93 -0.88 14.16 -4.35
N ARG A 94 -2.15 13.90 -4.67
CA ARG A 94 -3.14 14.97 -4.76
C ARG A 94 -3.51 15.38 -3.34
N GLY A 95 -3.41 16.67 -3.02
CA GLY A 95 -3.94 17.19 -1.77
C GLY A 95 -5.45 16.90 -1.72
N SER A 96 -5.89 16.22 -0.67
CA SER A 96 -7.31 16.04 -0.34
C SER A 96 -7.92 17.37 0.08
#